data_AF-A0A8X7TG15-F1
#
_entry.id   AF-A0A8X7TG15-F1
#
_cell.length_a   1.000
_cell.length_b   1.000
_cell.length_c   1.000
_cell.angle_alpha   90.00
_cell.angle_beta   90.00
_cell.angle_gamma   90.00
#
_symmetry.space_group_name_H-M   'P 1'
#
loop_
_entity.id
_entity.type
_entity.pdbx_description
1 polymer ?
#
loop_
_entity_poly.entity_id
_entity_poly.type
_entity_poly.pdbx_seq_one_letter_code
_entity_poly.pdbx_strand_id
1 'polypeptide(L)'
;MSSYAQQSVKEVMKKLQEYVDDINTNIENLATRGPVSKYVLQYEDLRGRLTLSFDEASAGVACNLDSRGFHVLCNATKEVVGHVKPYSITGLMATYHAKNEYCLLTDMYQGFDVIVRIISQLEQD
;
A
#
# COMPACT_ATOMS: atom_id res chain seq x y z
N MET A 1 -0.84 5.61 20.34
CA MET A 1 -2.20 5.56 19.73
C MET A 1 -2.24 6.49 18.51
N SER A 2 -1.85 6.00 17.33
CA SER A 2 -2.30 6.59 16.07
C SER A 2 -3.43 5.69 15.56
N SER A 3 -4.68 6.13 15.74
CA SER A 3 -5.87 5.41 15.32
C SER A 3 -6.00 5.50 13.80
N TYR A 4 -5.21 4.71 13.07
CA TYR A 4 -5.54 4.42 11.69
C TYR A 4 -6.86 3.63 11.71
N ALA A 5 -7.93 4.24 11.21
CA ALA A 5 -9.18 3.54 11.01
C ALA A 5 -8.90 2.36 10.08
N GLN A 6 -9.02 1.14 10.60
CA GLN A 6 -8.97 -0.09 9.81
C GLN A 6 -10.19 -0.05 8.87
N GLN A 7 -10.01 0.48 7.66
CA GLN A 7 -11.09 0.49 6.67
C GLN A 7 -11.31 -0.93 6.16
N SER A 8 -12.56 -1.38 6.23
CA SER A 8 -12.94 -2.68 5.69
C SER A 8 -12.92 -2.62 4.16
N VAL A 9 -12.24 -3.58 3.53
CA VAL A 9 -12.24 -3.75 2.06
C VAL A 9 -13.67 -3.74 1.51
N LYS A 10 -14.62 -4.35 2.24
CA LYS A 10 -16.02 -4.41 1.85
C LYS A 10 -16.69 -3.04 1.82
N GLU A 11 -16.38 -2.17 2.79
CA GLU A 11 -16.94 -0.82 2.85
C GLU A 11 -16.39 0.05 1.71
N VAL A 12 -15.10 -0.09 1.41
CA VAL A 12 -14.48 0.61 0.28
C VAL A 12 -15.10 0.15 -1.04
N MET A 13 -15.22 -1.17 -1.26
CA MET A 13 -15.87 -1.73 -2.46
C MET A 13 -17.32 -1.25 -2.59
N LYS A 14 -18.07 -1.24 -1.49
CA LYS A 14 -19.44 -0.72 -1.46
C LYS A 14 -19.48 0.76 -1.87
N LYS A 15 -18.60 1.59 -1.31
CA LYS A 15 -18.57 3.03 -1.62
C LYS A 15 -18.21 3.28 -3.10
N LEU A 16 -17.28 2.50 -3.65
CA LEU A 16 -16.94 2.58 -5.07
C LEU A 16 -18.12 2.18 -5.96
N GLN A 17 -18.86 1.15 -5.58
CA GLN A 17 -20.07 0.76 -6.29
C GLN A 17 -21.14 1.86 -6.25
N GLU A 18 -21.35 2.49 -5.09
CA GLU A 18 -22.27 3.65 -4.98
C GLU A 18 -21.90 4.79 -5.94
N TYR A 19 -20.60 5.08 -6.12
CA TYR A 19 -20.16 6.07 -7.10
C TYR A 19 -20.39 5.63 -8.55
N VAL A 20 -20.18 4.34 -8.86
CA VAL A 20 -20.47 3.79 -10.19
C VAL A 20 -21.96 3.89 -10.49
N ASP A 21 -22.82 3.60 -9.52
CA ASP A 21 -24.27 3.66 -9.67
C ASP A 21 -24.74 5.11 -9.83
N ASP A 22 -24.18 6.05 -9.07
CA ASP A 22 -24.46 7.48 -9.23
C ASP A 22 -24.04 8.01 -10.61
N ILE A 23 -22.84 7.67 -11.08
CA ILE A 23 -22.36 8.02 -12.42
C ILE A 23 -23.26 7.40 -13.49
N ASN A 24 -23.64 6.14 -13.34
CA ASN A 24 -24.55 5.48 -14.27
C ASN A 24 -25.96 6.08 -14.23
N THR A 25 -26.39 6.71 -13.14
CA THR A 25 -27.67 7.44 -13.07
C THR A 25 -27.56 8.81 -13.73
N ASN A 26 -26.40 9.46 -13.60
CA ASN A 26 -26.18 10.87 -13.91
C ASN A 26 -25.04 11.09 -14.95
N ILE A 27 -24.90 10.20 -15.94
CA ILE A 27 -23.73 10.17 -16.83
C ILE A 27 -23.57 11.46 -17.65
N GLU A 28 -24.67 12.18 -17.85
CA GLU A 28 -24.73 13.44 -18.59
C GLU A 28 -24.11 14.62 -17.82
N ASN A 29 -23.94 14.47 -16.49
CA ASN A 29 -23.33 15.47 -15.61
C ASN A 29 -21.80 15.39 -15.57
N LEU A 30 -21.22 14.38 -16.24
CA LEU A 30 -19.78 14.28 -16.38
C LEU A 30 -19.24 15.51 -17.13
N ALA A 31 -18.18 16.12 -16.60
CA ALA A 31 -17.60 17.33 -17.16
C ALA A 31 -17.13 17.10 -18.59
N THR A 32 -17.47 18.05 -19.48
CA THR A 32 -16.98 18.07 -20.85
C THR A 32 -15.87 19.12 -20.99
N ARG A 33 -14.94 18.93 -21.94
CA ARG A 33 -13.80 19.85 -22.15
C ARG A 33 -14.18 21.21 -22.77
N GLY A 34 -15.48 21.50 -22.89
CA GLY A 34 -15.99 22.75 -23.43
C GLY A 34 -17.34 22.58 -24.18
N PRO A 35 -17.96 23.69 -24.61
CA PRO A 35 -19.28 23.69 -25.25
C PRO A 35 -19.36 22.83 -26.53
N VAL A 36 -18.24 22.69 -27.24
CA VAL A 36 -18.12 21.93 -28.50
C VAL A 36 -17.58 20.51 -28.31
N SER A 37 -17.26 20.10 -27.08
CA SER A 37 -16.72 18.78 -26.78
C SER A 37 -17.79 17.74 -26.45
N LYS A 38 -19.08 18.11 -26.53
CA LYS A 38 -20.22 17.21 -26.33
C LYS A 38 -20.83 16.87 -27.68
N TYR A 39 -20.78 15.60 -28.07
CA TYR A 39 -21.50 15.07 -29.23
C TYR A 39 -22.51 14.04 -28.72
N VAL A 40 -23.80 14.23 -29.05
CA VAL A 40 -24.89 13.35 -28.64
C VAL A 40 -25.40 12.62 -29.87
N LEU A 41 -25.44 11.28 -29.83
CA LEU A 41 -25.99 10.45 -30.89
C LEU A 41 -27.52 10.49 -30.80
N GLN A 42 -28.16 11.36 -31.57
CA GLN A 42 -29.60 11.65 -31.43
C GLN A 42 -30.52 10.57 -32.01
N TYR A 43 -30.00 9.74 -32.92
CA TYR A 43 -30.76 8.73 -33.65
C TYR A 43 -30.53 7.30 -33.12
N GLU A 44 -29.62 7.18 -32.16
CA GLU A 44 -29.27 5.91 -31.54
C GLU A 44 -29.59 6.05 -30.05
N ASP A 45 -30.50 5.22 -29.54
CA ASP A 45 -30.83 5.15 -28.11
C ASP A 45 -29.72 4.43 -27.34
N LEU A 46 -28.49 4.93 -27.49
CA LEU A 46 -27.28 4.35 -26.92
C LEU A 46 -26.79 5.22 -25.77
N ARG A 47 -26.67 4.59 -24.61
CA ARG A 47 -26.20 5.24 -23.39
C ARG A 47 -24.97 4.51 -22.86
N GLY A 48 -23.95 5.30 -22.53
CA GLY A 48 -22.73 4.77 -21.90
C GLY A 48 -23.04 4.11 -20.56
N ARG A 49 -22.28 3.06 -20.23
CA ARG A 49 -22.36 2.38 -18.93
C ARG A 49 -20.95 2.16 -18.40
N LEU A 50 -20.73 2.54 -17.15
CA LEU A 50 -19.51 2.24 -16.41
C LEU A 50 -19.70 0.95 -15.62
N THR A 51 -18.73 0.05 -15.70
CA THR A 51 -18.66 -1.17 -14.89
C THR A 51 -17.31 -1.21 -14.19
N LEU A 52 -17.32 -1.54 -12.90
CA LEU A 52 -16.13 -1.77 -12.09
C LEU A 52 -16.17 -3.20 -11.55
N SER A 53 -15.10 -3.95 -11.73
CA SER A 53 -14.93 -5.30 -11.20
C SER A 53 -13.70 -5.36 -10.31
N PHE A 54 -13.76 -6.18 -9.27
CA PHE A 54 -12.65 -6.39 -8.34
C PHE A 54 -12.21 -7.84 -8.42
N ASP A 55 -10.90 -8.05 -8.48
CA ASP A 55 -10.28 -9.36 -8.26
C ASP A 55 -10.11 -9.62 -6.75
N GLU A 56 -9.21 -10.52 -6.39
CA GLU A 56 -8.91 -10.81 -4.99
C GLU A 56 -8.30 -9.60 -4.27
N ALA A 57 -8.92 -9.24 -3.15
CA ALA A 57 -8.41 -8.22 -2.26
C ALA A 57 -7.58 -8.85 -1.13
N SER A 58 -6.39 -8.31 -0.88
CA SER A 58 -5.54 -8.68 0.24
C SER A 58 -5.49 -7.56 1.28
N ALA A 59 -5.46 -7.95 2.55
CA ALA A 59 -5.26 -7.01 3.64
C ALA A 59 -3.77 -6.72 3.81
N GLY A 60 -3.41 -5.44 3.95
CA GLY A 60 -2.07 -5.06 4.38
C GLY A 60 -1.82 -5.45 5.84
N VAL A 61 -0.57 -5.74 6.19
CA VAL A 61 -0.14 -5.98 7.58
C VAL A 61 0.66 -4.78 8.06
N ALA A 62 0.19 -4.15 9.14
CA ALA A 62 0.91 -3.06 9.79
C ALA A 62 1.71 -3.60 10.97
N CYS A 63 2.97 -3.18 11.09
CA CYS A 63 3.79 -3.49 12.25
C CYS A 63 3.35 -2.64 13.45
N ASN A 64 3.24 -3.24 14.63
CA ASN A 64 3.05 -2.49 15.87
C ASN A 64 4.37 -1.80 16.27
N LEU A 65 4.40 -0.47 16.11
CA LEU A 65 5.60 0.35 16.38
C LEU A 65 5.93 0.48 17.86
N ASP A 66 5.00 0.16 18.76
CA ASP A 66 5.21 0.12 20.21
C ASP A 66 5.59 -1.29 20.70
N SER A 67 5.74 -2.26 19.78
CA SER A 67 6.06 -3.63 20.16
C SER A 67 7.53 -3.79 20.58
N ARG A 68 7.76 -4.67 21.56
CA ARG A 68 9.12 -5.07 21.98
C ARG A 68 9.97 -5.51 20.78
N GLY A 69 9.40 -6.34 19.91
CA GLY A 69 10.09 -6.84 18.71
C GLY A 69 10.53 -5.72 17.76
N PHE A 70 9.68 -4.72 17.54
CA PHE A 70 10.04 -3.56 16.70
C PHE A 70 11.18 -2.74 17.31
N HIS A 71 11.12 -2.47 18.62
CA HIS A 71 12.18 -1.72 19.31
C HIS A 71 13.51 -2.46 19.33
N VAL A 72 13.51 -3.77 19.61
CA VAL A 72 14.71 -4.61 19.58
C VAL A 72 15.32 -4.66 18.17
N LEU A 73 14.50 -4.86 17.13
CA LEU A 73 14.96 -4.83 15.74
C LEU A 73 15.63 -3.50 15.39
N CYS A 74 15.01 -2.37 15.77
CA CYS A 74 15.58 -1.05 15.53
C CYS A 74 16.89 -0.84 16.27
N ASN A 75 16.96 -1.26 17.53
CA ASN A 75 18.16 -1.12 18.35
C ASN A 75 19.32 -1.98 17.82
N ALA A 76 19.09 -3.27 17.59
CA ALA A 76 20.10 -4.19 17.03
C ALA A 76 20.61 -3.71 15.67
N THR A 77 19.72 -3.23 14.79
CA THR A 77 20.11 -2.67 13.49
C THR A 77 21.01 -1.45 13.65
N LYS A 78 20.65 -0.53 14.57
CA LYS A 78 21.44 0.66 14.85
C LYS A 78 22.82 0.33 15.44
N GLU A 79 22.93 -0.69 16.28
CA GLU A 79 24.20 -1.17 16.85
C GLU A 79 25.15 -1.72 15.79
N VAL A 80 24.64 -2.42 14.77
CA VAL A 80 25.47 -3.05 13.72
C VAL A 80 25.78 -2.10 12.58
N VAL A 81 24.76 -1.37 12.09
CA VAL A 81 24.83 -0.56 10.87
C VAL A 81 25.11 0.92 11.20
N GLY A 82 25.03 1.31 12.47
CA GLY A 82 25.23 2.69 12.95
C GLY A 82 24.00 3.60 12.80
N HIS A 83 23.00 3.19 12.02
CA HIS A 83 21.77 3.94 11.81
C HIS A 83 20.59 3.01 11.51
N VAL A 84 19.38 3.51 11.72
CA VAL A 84 18.15 2.82 11.33
C VAL A 84 17.10 3.84 10.93
N LYS A 85 16.43 3.61 9.79
CA LYS A 85 15.28 4.39 9.34
C LYS A 85 14.18 3.42 8.91
N PRO A 86 13.25 3.06 9.82
CA PRO A 86 12.14 2.18 9.47
C PRO A 86 11.24 2.83 8.42
N TYR A 87 10.78 2.06 7.45
CA TYR A 87 9.77 2.47 6.47
C TYR A 87 8.83 1.31 6.17
N SER A 88 7.58 1.62 5.84
CA SER A 88 6.61 0.63 5.36
C SER A 88 6.74 0.50 3.85
N ILE A 89 6.76 -0.74 3.36
CA ILE A 89 6.68 -1.03 1.94
C ILE A 89 5.25 -1.44 1.59
N THR A 90 4.61 -0.70 0.68
CA THR A 90 3.35 -1.10 0.04
C THR A 90 3.64 -1.63 -1.36
N GLY A 91 4.54 -2.62 -1.46
CA GLY A 91 4.89 -3.24 -2.73
C GLY A 91 5.39 -2.27 -3.81
N LEU A 92 6.07 -1.19 -3.45
CA LEU A 92 6.70 -0.32 -4.45
C LEU A 92 7.78 -1.14 -5.20
N MET A 93 7.56 -1.36 -6.50
CA MET A 93 8.49 -2.07 -7.38
C MET A 93 9.95 -1.60 -7.26
N ALA A 94 10.17 -0.32 -6.92
CA ALA A 94 11.49 0.27 -6.70
C ALA A 94 12.31 -0.37 -5.57
N THR A 95 11.67 -1.06 -4.61
CA THR A 95 12.34 -1.76 -3.50
C THR A 95 12.50 -3.26 -3.74
N TYR A 96 11.68 -3.86 -4.61
CA TYR A 96 11.72 -5.29 -4.93
C TYR A 96 12.68 -5.59 -6.10
N HIS A 97 12.73 -4.71 -7.11
CA HIS A 97 13.75 -4.74 -8.15
C HIS A 97 14.82 -3.72 -7.79
N ALA A 98 15.72 -4.10 -6.88
CA ALA A 98 16.97 -3.38 -6.73
C ALA A 98 17.61 -3.27 -8.13
N LYS A 99 18.10 -2.08 -8.52
CA LYS A 99 18.71 -1.87 -9.84
C LYS A 99 19.79 -2.92 -10.16
N ASN A 100 20.40 -3.48 -9.11
CA ASN A 100 21.30 -4.61 -9.11
C ASN A 100 20.84 -5.59 -8.02
N GLU A 101 20.40 -6.79 -8.39
CA GLU A 101 19.99 -7.88 -7.45
C GLU A 101 21.21 -8.58 -6.80
N TYR A 102 22.22 -7.80 -6.41
CA TYR A 102 23.43 -8.29 -5.75
C TYR A 102 23.54 -7.68 -4.36
N CYS A 103 24.14 -8.43 -3.45
CA CYS A 103 24.50 -7.98 -2.10
C CYS A 103 26.00 -8.14 -1.88
N LEU A 104 26.61 -7.27 -1.08
CA LEU A 104 27.99 -7.51 -0.65
C LEU A 104 28.01 -8.56 0.44
N LEU A 105 29.05 -9.40 0.46
CA LEU A 105 29.25 -10.38 1.52
C LEU A 105 29.33 -9.70 2.90
N THR A 106 29.88 -8.48 2.96
CA THR A 106 29.91 -7.64 4.18
C THR A 106 28.51 -7.28 4.68
N ASP A 107 27.57 -7.00 3.77
CA ASP A 107 26.19 -6.66 4.13
C ASP A 107 25.49 -7.90 4.68
N MET A 108 25.79 -9.09 4.14
CA MET A 108 25.29 -10.37 4.66
C MET A 108 25.82 -10.66 6.07
N TYR A 109 27.11 -10.39 6.33
CA TYR A 109 27.66 -10.50 7.69
C TYR A 109 26.95 -9.56 8.66
N GLN A 110 26.72 -8.30 8.27
CA GLN A 110 25.96 -7.36 9.09
C GLN A 110 24.53 -7.85 9.34
N GLY A 111 23.85 -8.38 8.32
CA GLY A 111 22.51 -8.95 8.45
C GLY A 111 22.47 -10.09 9.48
N PHE A 112 23.44 -11.00 9.45
CA PHE A 112 23.58 -12.07 10.44
C PHE A 112 23.82 -11.51 11.86
N ASP A 113 24.71 -10.53 11.98
CA ASP A 113 25.03 -9.85 13.23
C ASP A 113 23.82 -9.14 13.87
N VAL A 114 22.93 -8.60 13.04
CA VAL A 114 21.66 -8.01 13.51
C VAL A 114 20.76 -9.09 14.08
N ILE A 115 20.61 -10.23 13.40
CA ILE A 115 19.76 -11.35 13.86
C ILE A 115 20.25 -11.88 15.21
N VAL A 116 21.55 -12.11 15.36
CA VAL A 116 22.14 -12.59 16.63
C VAL A 116 21.85 -11.61 17.77
N ARG A 117 21.99 -10.30 17.53
CA ARG A 117 21.69 -9.27 18.53
C ARG A 117 20.21 -9.19 18.87
N ILE A 118 19.32 -9.36 17.90
CA ILE A 118 17.87 -9.43 18.17
C ILE A 118 17.57 -10.57 19.15
N ILE A 119 18.09 -11.76 18.89
CA ILE A 119 17.87 -12.93 19.77
C ILE A 119 18.44 -12.64 21.16
N SER A 120 19.68 -12.16 21.25
CA SER A 120 20.31 -11.85 22.53
C SER A 120 19.54 -10.81 23.35
N GLN A 121 19.02 -9.75 22.71
CA GLN A 121 18.22 -8.73 23.40
C GLN A 121 16.83 -9.26 23.79
N LEU A 122 16.28 -10.21 23.04
CA LEU A 122 15.00 -10.85 23.38
C LEU A 122 15.13 -11.89 24.51
N GLU A 123 16.31 -12.48 24.70
CA GLU A 123 16.60 -13.45 25.75
C GLU A 123 17.04 -12.83 27.09
N GLN A 124 17.30 -11.52 27.13
CA GLN A 124 17.70 -10.80 28.36
C GLN A 124 16.53 -10.51 29.32
N ASP A 125 15.37 -11.13 29.11
CA ASP A 125 14.17 -11.08 29.97
C ASP A 125 14.00 -12.41 30.74
#